data_AF-R4LKH3-F1
#
_entry.id   AF-R4LKH3-F1
#
_cell.length_a   1.000
_cell.length_b   1.000
_cell.length_c   1.000
_cell.angle_alpha   90.00
_cell.angle_beta   90.00
_cell.angle_gamma   90.00
#
_symmetry.space_group_name_H-M   'P 1'
#
loop_
_entity.id
_entity.type
_entity.pdbx_description
1 polymer ?
#
loop_
_entity_poly.entity_id
_entity_poly.type
_entity_poly.pdbx_seq_one_letter_code
_entity_poly.pdbx_strand_id
1 'polypeptide(L)'
;MRNKGYGLLATAVAVACATTMPGAVPSAAAATESLPTALVTMGDSFISGEAGRWQGNSYNYIQSNGTDRGAAVYGGTYGRCDRSDSAEAPSSGILTTQINIACSGATTENIFRASQGGKPFKGERPQADQLAELARAYDVRVIALSIGGNDLGFSSIIERCITDWTARIGACKTAQQQAVDSRMRQTRPDVVKAVREIQATMLAAGKQRGDYRIILQSAPSPIPRARENRYPQSGFKRLNEGGCPFYDADLDWARDSLTDQIADMQQAIAEETGADFLDLRDALQDREVCSVHAVQATKTVGPSPSTSEWARYVVSGFVLGLRQESFHPNYYAQLALGRCLALLAGNTDLGRTSCHNVPGQGPEAMYLVSPSLSYIETAGNTANGKVQVYLASRDSGYQRLYLQSSTAFGSEADGTWQLMPNEDLAYIKTRNTASGHVEVHIASRASGYTDIALSSTSAFRNENDGVWQLMPNEDLVYIKTRNTGSGRTEVHIASRASGYQSFVLQTATAFRSETDGSWQLLPNGDLAYIKTRNTGTGRVEVHIVSRASAYQDFIQQTGTVFLPEDNGSWQLLPNEDLAYIKTRDTGSGRTEVHIASRASGYQAFSLQTPTVFAAEDNGRWALLAP
;
A
#
# COMPACT_ATOMS: atom_id res chain seq x y z
N MET A 1 27.45 -95.00 55.01
CA MET A 1 26.09 -94.87 55.58
C MET A 1 25.48 -93.53 55.16
N ARG A 2 24.14 -93.44 55.03
CA ARG A 2 23.24 -92.26 54.90
C ARG A 2 23.79 -90.88 54.40
N ASN A 3 23.24 -90.45 53.25
CA ASN A 3 22.65 -89.13 52.90
C ASN A 3 23.38 -87.76 53.06
N LYS A 4 23.36 -86.99 51.94
CA LYS A 4 23.03 -85.55 51.73
C LYS A 4 23.76 -84.44 52.57
N GLY A 5 24.06 -83.25 52.04
CA GLY A 5 23.92 -82.69 50.68
C GLY A 5 24.02 -81.14 50.66
N TYR A 6 23.86 -80.53 49.47
CA TYR A 6 23.75 -79.09 49.14
C TYR A 6 25.02 -78.21 49.02
N GLY A 7 24.98 -77.29 48.04
CA GLY A 7 25.85 -76.11 47.87
C GLY A 7 24.97 -74.85 47.77
N LEU A 8 25.34 -73.74 47.10
CA LEU A 8 26.54 -73.42 46.31
C LEU A 8 27.43 -72.45 47.13
N LEU A 9 27.98 -71.27 46.76
CA LEU A 9 28.07 -70.46 45.51
C LEU A 9 29.28 -69.49 45.67
N ALA A 10 29.89 -69.02 44.57
CA ALA A 10 31.07 -68.15 44.59
C ALA A 10 30.96 -66.95 43.62
N THR A 11 31.51 -65.80 44.02
CA THR A 11 31.55 -64.55 43.24
C THR A 11 32.90 -64.38 42.55
N ALA A 12 32.93 -64.01 41.27
CA ALA A 12 34.17 -63.75 40.52
C ALA A 12 34.22 -62.30 40.01
N VAL A 13 35.38 -61.68 40.12
CA VAL A 13 35.67 -60.33 39.58
C VAL A 13 36.53 -60.48 38.33
N ALA A 14 36.15 -59.80 37.24
CA ALA A 14 36.90 -59.81 35.98
C ALA A 14 37.49 -58.41 35.70
N VAL A 15 38.76 -58.38 35.29
CA VAL A 15 39.49 -57.15 34.92
C VAL A 15 39.35 -56.93 33.41
N ALA A 16 38.94 -55.73 33.00
CA ALA A 16 38.88 -55.33 31.60
C ALA A 16 40.20 -54.64 31.18
N CYS A 17 40.73 -54.99 30.01
CA CYS A 17 41.95 -54.41 29.46
C CYS A 17 41.62 -53.25 28.51
N ALA A 18 42.33 -52.12 28.61
CA ALA A 18 42.07 -50.94 27.80
C ALA A 18 42.95 -50.89 26.56
N THR A 19 42.34 -50.75 25.38
CA THR A 19 43.03 -50.52 24.10
C THR A 19 43.01 -49.04 23.73
N THR A 20 44.17 -48.47 23.42
CA THR A 20 44.31 -47.07 22.99
C THR A 20 44.19 -46.95 21.48
N MET A 21 43.23 -46.17 20.99
CA MET A 21 43.18 -45.75 19.59
C MET A 21 43.88 -44.40 19.40
N PRO A 22 44.48 -44.13 18.21
CA PRO A 22 45.03 -42.81 17.91
C PRO A 22 43.92 -41.76 17.86
N GLY A 23 44.10 -40.64 18.56
CA GLY A 23 43.16 -39.53 18.50
C GLY A 23 43.18 -38.87 17.12
N ALA A 24 42.03 -38.81 16.45
CA ALA A 24 41.89 -37.98 15.26
C ALA A 24 42.04 -36.51 15.64
N VAL A 25 42.94 -35.79 14.97
CA VAL A 25 43.03 -34.34 15.10
C VAL A 25 41.73 -33.75 14.56
N PRO A 26 40.98 -32.93 15.33
CA PRO A 26 39.80 -32.28 14.81
C PRO A 26 40.25 -31.31 13.71
N SER A 27 39.85 -31.60 12.46
CA SER A 27 39.98 -30.63 11.39
C SER A 27 39.16 -29.40 11.79
N ALA A 28 39.83 -28.28 12.03
CA ALA A 28 39.17 -27.01 12.23
C ALA A 28 38.51 -26.63 10.91
N ALA A 29 37.22 -26.97 10.76
CA ALA A 29 36.40 -26.47 9.68
C ALA A 29 36.50 -24.95 9.72
N ALA A 30 37.15 -24.36 8.71
CA ALA A 30 37.28 -22.93 8.61
C ALA A 30 35.87 -22.35 8.62
N ALA A 31 35.57 -21.50 9.60
CA ALA A 31 34.31 -20.78 9.64
C ALA A 31 34.29 -19.87 8.40
N THR A 32 33.55 -20.29 7.38
CA THR A 32 33.28 -19.45 6.21
C THR A 32 32.49 -18.26 6.72
N GLU A 33 33.13 -17.08 6.78
CA GLU A 33 32.44 -15.85 7.15
C GLU A 33 31.22 -15.69 6.23
N SER A 34 30.04 -15.60 6.83
CA SER A 34 28.79 -15.44 6.09
C SER A 34 28.87 -14.12 5.33
N LEU A 35 28.74 -14.18 3.99
CA LEU A 35 28.75 -12.98 3.15
C LEU A 35 27.74 -11.94 3.68
N PRO A 36 28.09 -10.65 3.73
CA PRO A 36 27.19 -9.62 4.21
C PRO A 36 25.89 -9.61 3.39
N THR A 37 24.76 -9.46 4.07
CA THR A 37 23.45 -9.48 3.43
C THR A 37 23.20 -8.21 2.63
N ALA A 38 22.58 -8.37 1.45
CA ALA A 38 22.34 -7.27 0.52
C ALA A 38 20.91 -7.21 -0.03
N LEU A 39 20.44 -5.96 -0.13
CA LEU A 39 19.36 -5.54 -1.03
C LEU A 39 19.99 -5.10 -2.36
N VAL A 40 19.39 -5.51 -3.48
CA VAL A 40 19.74 -4.99 -4.82
C VAL A 40 18.51 -4.41 -5.49
N THR A 41 18.56 -3.15 -5.93
CA THR A 41 17.51 -2.56 -6.80
C THR A 41 17.96 -2.53 -8.25
N MET A 42 17.08 -3.00 -9.13
CA MET A 42 17.27 -3.19 -10.57
C MET A 42 16.11 -2.54 -11.32
N GLY A 43 16.32 -2.08 -12.56
CA GLY A 43 15.25 -1.48 -13.36
C GLY A 43 15.61 -0.19 -14.09
N ASP A 44 14.59 0.63 -14.31
CA ASP A 44 14.65 1.90 -15.05
C ASP A 44 14.80 3.16 -14.15
N SER A 45 14.37 4.34 -14.63
CA SER A 45 14.53 5.61 -13.91
C SER A 45 13.69 5.75 -12.64
N PHE A 46 12.55 5.05 -12.53
CA PHE A 46 11.71 5.14 -11.34
C PHE A 46 12.45 4.66 -10.09
N ILE A 47 13.14 3.52 -10.20
CA ILE A 47 13.89 2.87 -9.13
C ILE A 47 15.40 3.22 -9.13
N SER A 48 15.94 3.81 -10.21
CA SER A 48 17.23 4.51 -10.13
C SER A 48 17.15 5.72 -9.20
N GLY A 49 15.99 6.39 -9.16
CA GLY A 49 15.78 7.62 -8.41
C GLY A 49 15.93 8.89 -9.24
N GLU A 50 15.64 8.83 -10.54
CA GLU A 50 15.56 10.03 -11.38
C GLU A 50 14.57 11.04 -10.78
N ALA A 51 14.89 12.33 -10.87
CA ALA A 51 14.26 13.43 -10.13
C ALA A 51 14.43 13.41 -8.58
N GLY A 52 15.14 12.45 -7.98
CA GLY A 52 15.38 12.35 -6.52
C GLY A 52 16.14 13.52 -5.87
N ARG A 53 16.67 14.46 -6.65
CA ARG A 53 17.18 15.74 -6.13
C ARG A 53 16.08 16.75 -5.77
N TRP A 54 14.84 16.55 -6.24
CA TRP A 54 13.77 17.54 -6.12
C TRP A 54 12.93 17.31 -4.85
N GLN A 55 13.10 18.15 -3.83
CA GLN A 55 12.22 18.21 -2.66
C GLN A 55 10.94 18.98 -3.04
N GLY A 56 10.02 18.30 -3.70
CA GLY A 56 8.82 18.95 -4.23
C GLY A 56 9.06 19.86 -5.44
N ASN A 57 8.02 20.59 -5.80
CA ASN A 57 7.97 21.44 -6.99
C ASN A 57 7.88 22.93 -6.62
N SER A 58 8.43 23.79 -7.47
CA SER A 58 8.21 25.25 -7.41
C SER A 58 8.13 25.80 -8.83
N TYR A 59 7.05 26.49 -9.19
CA TYR A 59 6.88 27.05 -10.53
C TYR A 59 7.63 28.39 -10.69
N ASN A 60 8.94 28.30 -10.95
CA ASN A 60 9.81 29.47 -11.12
C ASN A 60 11.00 29.16 -12.05
N TYR A 61 11.43 30.16 -12.83
CA TYR A 61 12.48 30.03 -13.85
C TYR A 61 13.89 30.44 -13.38
N ILE A 62 14.03 31.03 -12.19
CA ILE A 62 15.33 31.48 -11.63
C ILE A 62 15.67 30.76 -10.33
N GLN A 63 14.67 30.49 -9.48
CA GLN A 63 14.88 30.07 -8.09
C GLN A 63 14.06 28.82 -7.78
N SER A 64 14.73 27.75 -7.33
CA SER A 64 14.06 26.52 -6.87
C SER A 64 13.24 26.70 -5.58
N ASN A 65 13.37 27.83 -4.88
CA ASN A 65 12.77 28.07 -3.56
C ASN A 65 13.06 26.95 -2.55
N GLY A 66 14.27 26.37 -2.63
CA GLY A 66 14.74 25.30 -1.76
C GLY A 66 14.45 23.87 -2.25
N THR A 67 13.79 23.69 -3.41
CA THR A 67 13.45 22.33 -3.88
C THR A 67 14.60 21.58 -4.56
N ASP A 68 15.67 22.23 -5.04
CA ASP A 68 16.78 21.53 -5.72
C ASP A 68 17.91 21.20 -4.74
N ARG A 69 18.12 19.91 -4.44
CA ARG A 69 19.26 19.38 -3.67
C ARG A 69 20.58 19.39 -4.46
N GLY A 70 20.51 19.68 -5.77
CA GLY A 70 21.64 19.69 -6.68
C GLY A 70 21.95 18.32 -7.29
N ALA A 71 22.66 18.32 -8.42
CA ALA A 71 23.00 17.11 -9.17
C ALA A 71 23.95 16.13 -8.44
N ALA A 72 24.59 16.57 -7.35
CA ALA A 72 25.54 15.76 -6.59
C ALA A 72 24.92 14.47 -6.00
N VAL A 73 23.60 14.46 -5.77
CA VAL A 73 22.87 13.29 -5.26
C VAL A 73 22.95 12.07 -6.17
N TYR A 74 23.21 12.28 -7.47
CA TYR A 74 23.35 11.21 -8.48
C TYR A 74 24.79 10.68 -8.61
N GLY A 75 25.75 11.29 -7.88
CA GLY A 75 27.17 10.94 -7.91
C GLY A 75 27.76 10.85 -9.33
N GLY A 76 28.61 9.84 -9.56
CA GLY A 76 29.22 9.56 -10.88
C GLY A 76 28.25 9.05 -11.96
N THR A 77 26.94 8.98 -11.66
CA THR A 77 25.91 8.51 -12.60
C THR A 77 25.06 9.64 -13.19
N TYR A 78 25.29 10.89 -12.77
CA TYR A 78 24.55 12.06 -13.25
C TYR A 78 24.57 12.20 -14.78
N GLY A 79 23.40 12.44 -15.38
CA GLY A 79 23.20 12.51 -16.82
C GLY A 79 23.38 11.17 -17.54
N ARG A 80 23.47 10.07 -16.78
CA ARG A 80 23.57 8.69 -17.28
C ARG A 80 22.51 7.83 -16.61
N CYS A 81 22.86 7.09 -15.55
CA CYS A 81 21.91 6.23 -14.87
C CYS A 81 21.10 6.96 -13.79
N ASP A 82 21.50 8.18 -13.41
CA ASP A 82 20.79 9.06 -12.48
C ASP A 82 20.30 8.33 -11.22
N ARG A 83 21.26 7.68 -10.55
CA ARG A 83 21.07 6.90 -9.31
C ARG A 83 21.10 7.81 -8.09
N SER A 84 19.95 8.21 -7.57
CA SER A 84 19.86 9.16 -6.44
C SER A 84 20.22 8.52 -5.09
N ASP A 85 20.87 9.28 -4.22
CA ASP A 85 21.05 8.96 -2.79
C ASP A 85 19.73 8.77 -2.02
N SER A 86 18.61 9.23 -2.58
CA SER A 86 17.26 9.08 -2.02
C SER A 86 16.49 7.88 -2.53
N ALA A 87 17.03 7.15 -3.52
CA ALA A 87 16.33 6.04 -4.20
C ALA A 87 15.97 4.90 -3.24
N GLU A 88 15.14 3.97 -3.70
CA GLU A 88 14.60 2.92 -2.83
C GLU A 88 15.67 2.12 -2.08
N ALA A 89 16.76 1.72 -2.76
CA ALA A 89 17.88 1.02 -2.10
C ALA A 89 18.42 1.79 -0.88
N PRO A 90 19.08 2.96 -1.04
CA PRO A 90 19.70 3.69 0.07
C PRO A 90 18.73 4.30 1.10
N SER A 91 17.43 4.43 0.77
CA SER A 91 16.43 4.97 1.70
C SER A 91 15.68 3.91 2.52
N SER A 92 15.64 2.66 2.04
CA SER A 92 14.84 1.59 2.66
C SER A 92 15.30 1.13 4.05
N GLY A 93 16.60 1.20 4.35
CA GLY A 93 17.15 0.84 5.67
C GLY A 93 17.13 -0.66 6.03
N ILE A 94 16.70 -1.55 5.13
CA ILE A 94 16.33 -2.95 5.44
C ILE A 94 17.53 -3.81 5.86
N LEU A 95 18.63 -3.69 5.12
CA LEU A 95 19.83 -4.54 5.24
C LEU A 95 21.08 -3.69 5.35
N THR A 96 22.16 -4.25 5.89
CA THR A 96 23.44 -3.54 6.08
C THR A 96 24.09 -3.14 4.75
N THR A 97 23.81 -3.87 3.67
CA THR A 97 24.24 -3.50 2.31
C THR A 97 23.02 -3.23 1.43
N GLN A 98 23.01 -2.07 0.77
CA GLN A 98 21.94 -1.63 -0.13
C GLN A 98 22.60 -1.12 -1.43
N ILE A 99 22.30 -1.76 -2.56
CA ILE A 99 23.03 -1.54 -3.82
C ILE A 99 22.04 -1.21 -4.95
N ASN A 100 22.19 -0.03 -5.57
CA ASN A 100 21.39 0.33 -6.74
C ASN A 100 22.18 0.10 -8.04
N ILE A 101 21.67 -0.80 -8.90
CA ILE A 101 22.18 -1.03 -10.27
C ILE A 101 21.15 -0.67 -11.36
N ALA A 102 19.95 -0.22 -10.99
CA ALA A 102 18.96 0.34 -11.91
C ALA A 102 19.52 1.55 -12.69
N CYS A 103 18.97 1.84 -13.86
CA CYS A 103 19.52 2.89 -14.73
C CYS A 103 18.41 3.64 -15.48
N SER A 104 18.37 4.96 -15.34
CA SER A 104 17.46 5.86 -16.07
C SER A 104 17.33 5.48 -17.55
N GLY A 105 16.09 5.31 -18.02
CA GLY A 105 15.78 4.99 -19.42
C GLY A 105 16.09 3.56 -19.88
N ALA A 106 16.42 2.63 -18.98
CA ALA A 106 16.60 1.22 -19.32
C ALA A 106 15.28 0.54 -19.73
N THR A 107 15.38 -0.45 -20.61
CA THR A 107 14.29 -1.35 -21.03
C THR A 107 14.56 -2.79 -20.56
N THR A 108 13.58 -3.69 -20.73
CA THR A 108 13.72 -5.11 -20.35
C THR A 108 14.97 -5.79 -20.90
N GLU A 109 15.39 -5.45 -22.13
CA GLU A 109 16.62 -5.99 -22.73
C GLU A 109 17.91 -5.56 -22.04
N ASN A 110 17.88 -4.55 -21.18
CA ASN A 110 19.02 -4.19 -20.33
C ASN A 110 19.03 -4.96 -19.00
N ILE A 111 18.00 -5.74 -18.70
CA ILE A 111 17.94 -6.61 -17.52
C ILE A 111 18.50 -8.00 -17.80
N PHE A 112 18.18 -8.62 -18.95
CA PHE A 112 18.61 -9.99 -19.30
C PHE A 112 20.15 -10.16 -19.22
N ARG A 113 20.65 -11.38 -18.99
CA ARG A 113 22.10 -11.65 -19.13
C ARG A 113 22.54 -11.49 -20.58
N ALA A 114 23.76 -11.02 -20.83
CA ALA A 114 24.30 -10.88 -22.19
C ALA A 114 24.27 -12.23 -22.96
N SER A 115 24.49 -13.34 -22.26
CA SER A 115 24.40 -14.70 -22.81
C SER A 115 22.99 -15.13 -23.25
N GLN A 116 21.95 -14.38 -22.89
CA GLN A 116 20.54 -14.59 -23.26
C GLN A 116 19.97 -13.39 -24.06
N GLY A 117 20.85 -12.65 -24.73
CA GLY A 117 20.50 -11.52 -25.59
C GLY A 117 20.34 -10.18 -24.88
N GLY A 118 20.77 -10.05 -23.62
CA GLY A 118 20.80 -8.77 -22.91
C GLY A 118 21.81 -7.80 -23.50
N LYS A 119 21.49 -6.49 -23.47
CA LYS A 119 22.33 -5.42 -24.04
C LYS A 119 22.90 -4.48 -22.98
N PRO A 120 24.19 -4.13 -23.06
CA PRO A 120 24.79 -3.09 -22.22
C PRO A 120 24.16 -1.72 -22.48
N PHE A 121 24.16 -0.85 -21.49
CA PHE A 121 23.44 0.43 -21.54
C PHE A 121 24.20 1.54 -20.81
N LYS A 122 24.23 2.75 -21.41
CA LYS A 122 24.90 3.97 -20.88
C LYS A 122 26.36 3.77 -20.38
N GLY A 123 27.06 2.77 -20.90
CA GLY A 123 28.44 2.39 -20.57
C GLY A 123 28.59 1.22 -19.58
N GLU A 124 27.47 0.65 -19.11
CA GLU A 124 27.44 -0.46 -18.15
C GLU A 124 26.95 -1.77 -18.77
N ARG A 125 27.23 -2.90 -18.13
CA ARG A 125 26.75 -4.24 -18.53
C ARG A 125 25.26 -4.42 -18.22
N PRO A 126 24.57 -5.40 -18.85
CA PRO A 126 23.21 -5.75 -18.48
C PRO A 126 23.08 -6.05 -16.99
N GLN A 127 21.96 -5.67 -16.38
CA GLN A 127 21.86 -5.62 -14.92
C GLN A 127 21.91 -7.02 -14.28
N ALA A 128 21.43 -8.08 -14.94
CA ALA A 128 21.64 -9.45 -14.46
C ALA A 128 23.12 -9.87 -14.46
N ASP A 129 23.95 -9.38 -15.39
CA ASP A 129 25.40 -9.67 -15.36
C ASP A 129 26.11 -8.89 -14.25
N GLN A 130 25.57 -7.73 -13.83
CA GLN A 130 26.02 -7.02 -12.63
C GLN A 130 25.60 -7.77 -11.35
N LEU A 131 24.33 -8.21 -11.26
CA LEU A 131 23.80 -9.04 -10.19
C LEU A 131 24.61 -10.35 -10.03
N ALA A 132 25.07 -10.95 -11.12
CA ALA A 132 25.89 -12.15 -11.11
C ALA A 132 27.25 -11.97 -10.39
N GLU A 133 27.72 -10.74 -10.21
CA GLU A 133 28.91 -10.42 -9.41
C GLU A 133 28.52 -10.06 -7.97
N LEU A 134 27.43 -9.31 -7.78
CA LEU A 134 26.91 -9.02 -6.44
C LEU A 134 26.56 -10.30 -5.67
N ALA A 135 25.92 -11.28 -6.31
CA ALA A 135 25.57 -12.57 -5.73
C ALA A 135 26.78 -13.49 -5.43
N ARG A 136 28.01 -13.10 -5.81
CA ARG A 136 29.27 -13.75 -5.39
C ARG A 136 29.96 -13.03 -4.22
N ALA A 137 29.69 -11.73 -4.06
CA ALA A 137 30.27 -10.90 -3.01
C ALA A 137 29.36 -10.73 -1.78
N TYR A 138 28.05 -10.93 -1.94
CA TYR A 138 27.02 -10.68 -0.94
C TYR A 138 26.02 -11.83 -0.86
N ASP A 139 25.43 -12.00 0.32
CA ASP A 139 24.20 -12.77 0.47
C ASP A 139 23.01 -11.89 0.04
N VAL A 140 22.72 -11.85 -1.26
CA VAL A 140 21.61 -11.07 -1.80
C VAL A 140 20.28 -11.71 -1.39
N ARG A 141 19.56 -11.06 -0.46
CA ARG A 141 18.32 -11.57 0.16
C ARG A 141 17.05 -10.96 -0.44
N VAL A 142 17.14 -9.77 -1.02
CA VAL A 142 16.02 -9.06 -1.66
C VAL A 142 16.49 -8.43 -2.95
N ILE A 143 15.71 -8.60 -4.02
CA ILE A 143 15.91 -7.97 -5.33
C ILE A 143 14.63 -7.24 -5.70
N ALA A 144 14.68 -5.91 -5.78
CA ALA A 144 13.57 -5.09 -6.24
C ALA A 144 13.71 -4.77 -7.73
N LEU A 145 12.61 -4.84 -8.48
CA LEU A 145 12.57 -4.59 -9.92
C LEU A 145 11.40 -3.68 -10.30
N SER A 146 11.71 -2.52 -10.89
CA SER A 146 10.74 -1.69 -11.63
C SER A 146 11.19 -1.56 -13.08
N ILE A 147 10.43 -2.17 -14.01
CA ILE A 147 10.78 -2.18 -15.45
C ILE A 147 9.52 -2.32 -16.32
N GLY A 148 9.63 -1.82 -17.56
CA GLY A 148 8.62 -1.96 -18.61
C GLY A 148 8.02 -0.63 -19.08
N GLY A 149 8.14 0.46 -18.31
CA GLY A 149 7.59 1.77 -18.68
C GLY A 149 8.21 2.34 -19.97
N ASN A 150 9.52 2.13 -20.15
CA ASN A 150 10.23 2.53 -21.37
C ASN A 150 9.86 1.63 -22.57
N ASP A 151 9.70 0.32 -22.35
CA ASP A 151 9.26 -0.66 -23.36
C ASP A 151 7.84 -0.34 -23.88
N LEU A 152 6.96 0.14 -23.00
CA LEU A 152 5.64 0.66 -23.35
C LEU A 152 5.69 2.04 -24.02
N GLY A 153 6.85 2.69 -24.08
CA GLY A 153 7.02 4.04 -24.64
C GLY A 153 6.22 5.10 -23.89
N PHE A 154 6.14 5.01 -22.55
CA PHE A 154 5.32 5.86 -21.69
C PHE A 154 5.63 7.37 -21.86
N SER A 155 6.91 7.72 -22.02
CA SER A 155 7.35 9.10 -22.31
C SER A 155 6.68 9.66 -23.57
N SER A 156 6.57 8.88 -24.64
CA SER A 156 5.92 9.31 -25.88
C SER A 156 4.39 9.43 -25.76
N ILE A 157 3.78 8.68 -24.83
CA ILE A 157 2.35 8.84 -24.49
C ILE A 157 2.16 10.20 -23.80
N ILE A 158 2.96 10.49 -22.76
CA ILE A 158 2.96 11.78 -22.05
C ILE A 158 3.20 12.94 -23.03
N GLU A 159 4.28 12.89 -23.82
CA GLU A 159 4.61 13.92 -24.81
C GLU A 159 3.46 14.18 -25.78
N ARG A 160 2.79 13.12 -26.25
CA ARG A 160 1.65 13.25 -27.17
C ARG A 160 0.45 13.91 -26.51
N CYS A 161 0.09 13.51 -25.28
CA CYS A 161 -1.04 14.10 -24.55
C CYS A 161 -0.81 15.58 -24.22
N ILE A 162 0.42 15.92 -23.80
CA ILE A 162 0.83 17.32 -23.56
C ILE A 162 0.82 18.14 -24.87
N THR A 163 1.21 17.54 -25.99
CA THR A 163 1.17 18.18 -27.31
C THR A 163 -0.27 18.45 -27.75
N ASP A 164 -1.16 17.46 -27.65
CA ASP A 164 -2.56 17.60 -28.06
C ASP A 164 -3.32 18.61 -27.19
N TRP A 165 -3.02 18.67 -25.88
CA TRP A 165 -3.54 19.72 -24.99
C TRP A 165 -3.01 21.11 -25.35
N THR A 166 -1.70 21.25 -25.57
CA THR A 166 -1.07 22.53 -25.91
C THR A 166 -1.56 23.07 -27.26
N ALA A 167 -1.76 22.19 -28.24
CA ALA A 167 -2.32 22.51 -29.55
C ALA A 167 -3.87 22.63 -29.56
N ARG A 168 -4.53 22.34 -28.43
CA ARG A 168 -5.99 22.34 -28.24
C ARG A 168 -6.75 21.39 -29.18
N ILE A 169 -6.16 20.23 -29.48
CA ILE A 169 -6.69 19.21 -30.40
C ILE A 169 -7.78 18.36 -29.73
N GLY A 170 -7.73 18.19 -28.41
CA GLY A 170 -8.63 17.34 -27.64
C GLY A 170 -7.90 16.21 -26.91
N ALA A 171 -8.65 15.41 -26.16
CA ALA A 171 -8.12 14.36 -25.30
C ALA A 171 -7.37 13.27 -26.10
N CYS A 172 -6.15 12.94 -25.68
CA CYS A 172 -5.30 11.95 -26.36
C CYS A 172 -5.77 10.50 -26.18
N LYS A 173 -6.48 10.19 -25.08
CA LYS A 173 -6.65 8.82 -24.57
C LYS A 173 -7.10 7.78 -25.59
N THR A 174 -8.08 8.12 -26.42
CA THR A 174 -8.69 7.17 -27.38
C THR A 174 -7.67 6.71 -28.43
N ALA A 175 -6.76 7.59 -28.83
CA ALA A 175 -5.67 7.24 -29.76
C ALA A 175 -4.50 6.52 -29.05
N GLN A 176 -4.29 6.77 -27.76
CA GLN A 176 -3.21 6.15 -27.00
C GLN A 176 -3.57 4.75 -26.49
N GLN A 177 -4.81 4.50 -26.06
CA GLN A 177 -5.23 3.19 -25.52
C GLN A 177 -4.95 2.03 -26.51
N GLN A 178 -5.28 2.20 -27.79
CA GLN A 178 -5.01 1.17 -28.80
C GLN A 178 -3.50 0.90 -28.98
N ALA A 179 -2.65 1.92 -28.82
CA ALA A 179 -1.21 1.77 -28.85
C ALA A 179 -0.67 1.08 -27.58
N VAL A 180 -1.20 1.45 -26.41
CA VAL A 180 -0.93 0.79 -25.12
C VAL A 180 -1.28 -0.69 -25.21
N ASP A 181 -2.51 -1.05 -25.56
CA ASP A 181 -2.96 -2.45 -25.66
C ASP A 181 -2.05 -3.30 -26.56
N SER A 182 -1.52 -2.70 -27.63
CA SER A 182 -0.61 -3.36 -28.55
C SER A 182 0.79 -3.57 -27.95
N ARG A 183 1.34 -2.54 -27.29
CA ARG A 183 2.65 -2.62 -26.63
C ARG A 183 2.61 -3.52 -25.40
N MET A 184 1.56 -3.48 -24.60
CA MET A 184 1.35 -4.35 -23.42
C MET A 184 1.46 -5.83 -23.78
N ARG A 185 0.88 -6.26 -24.91
CA ARG A 185 1.00 -7.63 -25.42
C ARG A 185 2.43 -8.02 -25.84
N GLN A 186 3.28 -7.04 -26.15
CA GLN A 186 4.69 -7.23 -26.53
C GLN A 186 5.61 -7.17 -25.30
N THR A 187 5.40 -6.20 -24.41
CA THR A 187 6.20 -5.99 -23.18
C THR A 187 5.98 -7.09 -22.13
N ARG A 188 4.77 -7.65 -21.99
CA ARG A 188 4.49 -8.68 -20.97
C ARG A 188 5.49 -9.86 -20.99
N PRO A 189 5.71 -10.58 -22.10
CA PRO A 189 6.67 -11.70 -22.13
C PRO A 189 8.12 -11.28 -21.85
N ASP A 190 8.52 -10.06 -22.19
CA ASP A 190 9.87 -9.58 -21.90
C ASP A 190 10.07 -9.20 -20.43
N VAL A 191 9.05 -8.69 -19.73
CA VAL A 191 9.11 -8.52 -18.27
C VAL A 191 9.09 -9.89 -17.55
N VAL A 192 8.32 -10.87 -18.04
CA VAL A 192 8.41 -12.28 -17.57
C VAL A 192 9.83 -12.82 -17.75
N LYS A 193 10.46 -12.55 -18.91
CA LYS A 193 11.85 -12.94 -19.18
C LYS A 193 12.82 -12.24 -18.24
N ALA A 194 12.63 -10.96 -17.93
CA ALA A 194 13.49 -10.20 -17.01
C ALA A 194 13.52 -10.83 -15.61
N VAL A 195 12.36 -11.18 -15.04
CA VAL A 195 12.28 -11.88 -13.75
C VAL A 195 12.91 -13.28 -13.83
N ARG A 196 12.65 -14.05 -14.90
CA ARG A 196 13.27 -15.37 -15.09
C ARG A 196 14.79 -15.32 -15.25
N GLU A 197 15.33 -14.27 -15.86
CA GLU A 197 16.77 -14.02 -16.00
C GLU A 197 17.44 -13.67 -14.66
N ILE A 198 16.76 -12.89 -13.80
CA ILE A 198 17.20 -12.65 -12.41
C ILE A 198 17.22 -13.98 -11.63
N GLN A 199 16.14 -14.77 -11.71
CA GLN A 199 16.07 -16.08 -11.04
C GLN A 199 17.18 -17.04 -11.51
N ALA A 200 17.43 -17.09 -12.82
CA ALA A 200 18.48 -17.93 -13.40
C ALA A 200 19.91 -17.40 -13.14
N THR A 201 20.05 -16.10 -12.84
CA THR A 201 21.31 -15.51 -12.35
C THR A 201 21.60 -15.94 -10.92
N MET A 202 20.61 -15.82 -10.03
CA MET A 202 20.72 -16.23 -8.63
C MET A 202 20.96 -17.74 -8.50
N LEU A 203 20.27 -18.56 -9.31
CA LEU A 203 20.52 -20.00 -9.38
C LEU A 203 21.94 -20.34 -9.85
N ALA A 204 22.49 -19.58 -10.81
CA ALA A 204 23.88 -19.74 -11.25
C ALA A 204 24.92 -19.26 -10.22
N ALA A 205 24.51 -18.45 -9.24
CA ALA A 205 25.27 -18.12 -8.03
C ALA A 205 25.02 -19.09 -6.87
N GLY A 206 24.26 -20.18 -7.09
CA GLY A 206 23.96 -21.22 -6.11
C GLY A 206 22.73 -20.97 -5.22
N LYS A 207 22.05 -19.83 -5.38
CA LYS A 207 20.91 -19.43 -4.55
C LYS A 207 19.60 -20.07 -5.03
N GLN A 208 18.90 -20.75 -4.13
CA GLN A 208 17.57 -21.32 -4.36
C GLN A 208 16.48 -20.26 -4.23
N ARG A 209 15.28 -20.52 -4.77
CA ARG A 209 14.12 -19.60 -4.69
C ARG A 209 13.67 -19.25 -3.25
N GLY A 210 14.08 -20.00 -2.24
CA GLY A 210 13.82 -19.68 -0.82
C GLY A 210 14.92 -18.81 -0.17
N ASP A 211 16.05 -18.62 -0.85
CA ASP A 211 17.21 -17.90 -0.30
C ASP A 211 17.09 -16.38 -0.52
N TYR A 212 16.20 -15.93 -1.40
CA TYR A 212 16.00 -14.52 -1.75
C TYR A 212 14.56 -14.26 -2.22
N ARG A 213 14.09 -13.03 -2.04
CA ARG A 213 12.83 -12.52 -2.59
C ARG A 213 13.09 -11.70 -3.86
N ILE A 214 12.24 -11.82 -4.87
CA ILE A 214 12.13 -10.83 -5.95
C ILE A 214 10.83 -10.08 -5.71
N ILE A 215 10.91 -8.75 -5.64
CA ILE A 215 9.76 -7.85 -5.54
C ILE A 215 9.65 -7.12 -6.89
N LEU A 216 8.65 -7.47 -7.69
CA LEU A 216 8.26 -6.71 -8.88
C LEU A 216 7.34 -5.57 -8.46
N GLN A 217 7.56 -4.37 -9.00
CA GLN A 217 6.90 -3.15 -8.54
C GLN A 217 6.14 -2.50 -9.69
N SER A 218 4.93 -1.98 -9.42
CA SER A 218 4.27 -1.06 -10.34
C SER A 218 4.83 0.37 -10.19
N ALA A 219 4.53 1.24 -11.14
CA ALA A 219 4.84 2.66 -11.02
C ALA A 219 3.69 3.41 -10.32
N PRO A 220 3.97 4.35 -9.40
CA PRO A 220 2.94 5.23 -8.87
C PRO A 220 2.41 6.19 -9.93
N SER A 221 1.13 6.57 -9.82
CA SER A 221 0.57 7.60 -10.70
C SER A 221 1.09 9.00 -10.31
N PRO A 222 1.72 9.77 -11.23
CA PRO A 222 2.31 11.08 -10.91
C PRO A 222 1.31 12.25 -11.09
N ILE A 223 0.08 11.96 -11.51
CA ILE A 223 -0.98 12.93 -11.81
C ILE A 223 -2.32 12.51 -11.18
N PRO A 224 -3.11 13.47 -10.64
CA PRO A 224 -4.36 13.18 -9.94
C PRO A 224 -5.51 13.00 -10.94
N ARG A 225 -6.68 12.56 -10.46
CA ARG A 225 -7.93 12.62 -11.21
C ARG A 225 -8.30 14.05 -11.57
N ALA A 226 -9.17 14.25 -12.55
CA ALA A 226 -9.67 15.57 -12.93
C ALA A 226 -10.34 16.30 -11.76
N ARG A 227 -11.13 15.59 -10.93
CA ARG A 227 -11.78 16.12 -9.71
C ARG A 227 -10.79 16.54 -8.62
N GLU A 228 -9.58 15.99 -8.65
CA GLU A 228 -8.51 16.21 -7.68
C GLU A 228 -7.45 17.23 -8.18
N ASN A 229 -7.63 17.82 -9.37
CA ASN A 229 -6.68 18.76 -9.97
C ASN A 229 -6.97 20.23 -9.57
N ARG A 230 -5.97 20.90 -8.99
CA ARG A 230 -5.99 22.29 -8.50
C ARG A 230 -6.29 23.35 -9.57
N TYR A 231 -6.16 23.01 -10.85
CA TYR A 231 -6.36 23.93 -11.96
C TYR A 231 -7.42 23.39 -12.93
N PRO A 232 -8.35 24.22 -13.44
CA PRO A 232 -9.30 23.78 -14.46
C PRO A 232 -8.57 23.44 -15.78
N GLN A 233 -9.16 22.57 -16.59
CA GLN A 233 -8.66 22.29 -17.95
C GLN A 233 -8.72 23.50 -18.90
N SER A 234 -9.46 24.55 -18.54
CA SER A 234 -9.62 25.77 -19.34
C SER A 234 -8.52 26.80 -19.10
N GLY A 235 -8.17 27.56 -20.14
CA GLY A 235 -7.06 28.53 -20.10
C GLY A 235 -5.71 27.84 -20.21
N PHE A 236 -4.70 28.34 -19.48
CA PHE A 236 -3.33 27.81 -19.51
C PHE A 236 -2.72 27.48 -18.14
N LYS A 237 -3.48 27.55 -17.03
CA LYS A 237 -2.94 27.37 -15.67
C LYS A 237 -2.25 26.01 -15.46
N ARG A 238 -2.79 24.93 -16.04
CA ARG A 238 -2.16 23.60 -15.99
C ARG A 238 -0.76 23.57 -16.61
N LEU A 239 -0.44 24.43 -17.58
CA LEU A 239 0.92 24.60 -18.08
C LEU A 239 1.70 25.64 -17.26
N ASN A 240 1.13 26.84 -17.11
CA ASN A 240 1.85 28.05 -16.69
C ASN A 240 1.94 28.27 -15.16
N GLU A 241 1.28 27.43 -14.37
CA GLU A 241 1.30 27.47 -12.89
C GLU A 241 1.48 26.08 -12.28
N GLY A 242 0.86 25.05 -12.88
CA GLY A 242 0.89 23.68 -12.37
C GLY A 242 2.03 22.81 -12.92
N GLY A 243 2.19 22.80 -14.24
CA GLY A 243 3.06 21.84 -14.95
C GLY A 243 2.45 20.44 -15.14
N CYS A 244 1.11 20.37 -15.24
CA CYS A 244 0.28 19.19 -15.53
C CYS A 244 -0.65 19.40 -16.76
N PRO A 245 -0.13 19.79 -17.95
CA PRO A 245 -0.94 20.17 -19.12
C PRO A 245 -1.65 18.98 -19.80
N PHE A 246 -2.73 18.51 -19.18
CA PHE A 246 -3.60 17.42 -19.65
C PHE A 246 -5.07 17.83 -19.61
N TYR A 247 -5.90 17.20 -20.46
CA TYR A 247 -7.36 17.30 -20.35
C TYR A 247 -7.89 16.48 -19.17
N ASP A 248 -9.05 16.86 -18.63
CA ASP A 248 -9.72 16.10 -17.56
C ASP A 248 -9.90 14.62 -17.95
N ALA A 249 -10.40 14.39 -19.16
CA ALA A 249 -10.59 13.05 -19.71
C ALA A 249 -9.29 12.23 -19.83
N ASP A 250 -8.13 12.87 -19.99
CA ASP A 250 -6.82 12.21 -20.06
C ASP A 250 -6.24 11.95 -18.65
N LEU A 251 -6.49 12.85 -17.69
CA LEU A 251 -6.14 12.64 -16.27
C LEU A 251 -6.87 11.43 -15.70
N ASP A 252 -8.19 11.38 -15.83
CA ASP A 252 -9.02 10.27 -15.33
C ASP A 252 -8.63 8.94 -15.99
N TRP A 253 -8.32 8.96 -17.29
CA TRP A 253 -7.82 7.77 -18.01
C TRP A 253 -6.44 7.33 -17.56
N ALA A 254 -5.51 8.27 -17.36
CA ALA A 254 -4.18 7.92 -16.89
C ALA A 254 -4.23 7.31 -15.47
N ARG A 255 -5.03 7.92 -14.58
CA ARG A 255 -5.11 7.57 -13.15
C ARG A 255 -5.91 6.30 -12.86
N ASP A 256 -7.10 6.14 -13.46
CA ASP A 256 -8.08 5.07 -13.16
C ASP A 256 -8.29 4.10 -14.33
N SER A 257 -7.32 3.99 -15.24
CA SER A 257 -7.35 2.98 -16.31
C SER A 257 -5.95 2.58 -16.80
N LEU A 258 -5.09 3.52 -17.19
CA LEU A 258 -3.74 3.21 -17.69
C LEU A 258 -2.82 2.70 -16.58
N THR A 259 -2.79 3.40 -15.43
CA THR A 259 -1.99 2.98 -14.27
C THR A 259 -2.43 1.59 -13.79
N ASP A 260 -3.75 1.35 -13.70
CA ASP A 260 -4.33 0.06 -13.34
C ASP A 260 -3.94 -1.05 -14.32
N GLN A 261 -4.10 -0.81 -15.63
CA GLN A 261 -3.82 -1.81 -16.67
C GLN A 261 -2.34 -2.25 -16.66
N ILE A 262 -1.42 -1.32 -16.39
CA ILE A 262 0.02 -1.59 -16.27
C ILE A 262 0.31 -2.39 -14.99
N ALA A 263 -0.20 -1.93 -13.85
CA ALA A 263 0.03 -2.56 -12.56
C ALA A 263 -0.58 -3.98 -12.47
N ASP A 264 -1.80 -4.19 -12.96
CA ASP A 264 -2.43 -5.52 -13.00
C ASP A 264 -1.70 -6.49 -13.96
N MET A 265 -1.12 -5.99 -15.06
CA MET A 265 -0.22 -6.81 -15.90
C MET A 265 1.03 -7.24 -15.13
N GLN A 266 1.67 -6.32 -14.39
CA GLN A 266 2.86 -6.62 -13.60
C GLN A 266 2.55 -7.57 -12.44
N GLN A 267 1.40 -7.45 -11.77
CA GLN A 267 0.93 -8.44 -10.79
C GLN A 267 0.80 -9.83 -11.43
N ALA A 268 0.13 -9.93 -12.57
CA ALA A 268 -0.04 -11.20 -13.28
C ALA A 268 1.29 -11.79 -13.83
N ILE A 269 2.38 -11.01 -13.85
CA ILE A 269 3.74 -11.49 -14.13
C ILE A 269 4.41 -12.00 -12.86
N ALA A 270 4.25 -11.28 -11.73
CA ALA A 270 4.74 -11.71 -10.42
C ALA A 270 4.15 -13.09 -10.05
N GLU A 271 2.83 -13.25 -10.22
CA GLU A 271 2.12 -14.52 -10.03
C GLU A 271 2.63 -15.64 -10.96
N GLU A 272 2.78 -15.40 -12.26
CA GLU A 272 3.30 -16.41 -13.22
C GLU A 272 4.75 -16.83 -12.90
N THR A 273 5.55 -15.92 -12.34
CA THR A 273 6.98 -16.15 -12.09
C THR A 273 7.26 -16.64 -10.67
N GLY A 274 6.33 -16.48 -9.73
CA GLY A 274 6.55 -16.69 -8.30
C GLY A 274 7.50 -15.64 -7.71
N ALA A 275 7.25 -14.38 -8.04
CA ALA A 275 7.82 -13.20 -7.39
C ALA A 275 6.74 -12.50 -6.57
N ASP A 276 7.13 -11.68 -5.60
CA ASP A 276 6.24 -10.81 -4.86
C ASP A 276 5.84 -9.60 -5.71
N PHE A 277 4.71 -8.97 -5.40
CA PHE A 277 4.25 -7.75 -6.07
C PHE A 277 3.99 -6.63 -5.07
N LEU A 278 4.64 -5.48 -5.31
CA LEU A 278 4.38 -4.23 -4.60
C LEU A 278 3.58 -3.29 -5.50
N ASP A 279 2.32 -3.07 -5.17
CA ASP A 279 1.44 -2.21 -5.94
C ASP A 279 1.58 -0.76 -5.47
N LEU A 280 2.31 0.04 -6.24
CA LEU A 280 2.61 1.44 -5.93
C LEU A 280 1.61 2.44 -6.55
N ARG A 281 0.60 1.97 -7.30
CA ARG A 281 -0.27 2.82 -8.14
C ARG A 281 -0.86 4.03 -7.39
N ASP A 282 -1.24 3.84 -6.13
CA ASP A 282 -1.86 4.83 -5.24
C ASP A 282 -0.89 5.48 -4.23
N ALA A 283 0.40 5.12 -4.25
CA ALA A 283 1.39 5.57 -3.24
C ALA A 283 1.64 7.09 -3.24
N LEU A 284 1.15 7.81 -4.24
CA LEU A 284 1.22 9.28 -4.37
C LEU A 284 -0.17 9.95 -4.36
N GLN A 285 -1.25 9.25 -3.97
CA GLN A 285 -2.58 9.86 -3.86
C GLN A 285 -2.53 11.11 -2.98
N ASP A 286 -3.22 12.18 -3.37
CA ASP A 286 -3.21 13.48 -2.69
C ASP A 286 -1.83 14.19 -2.66
N ARG A 287 -0.83 13.64 -3.40
CA ARG A 287 0.55 14.15 -3.54
C ARG A 287 0.97 14.34 -5.00
N GLU A 288 0.09 14.08 -5.95
CA GLU A 288 0.39 14.15 -7.38
C GLU A 288 0.66 15.59 -7.85
N VAL A 289 1.25 15.74 -9.04
CA VAL A 289 1.47 17.06 -9.66
C VAL A 289 0.12 17.75 -9.87
N CYS A 290 -0.04 18.98 -9.36
CA CYS A 290 -1.31 19.71 -9.33
C CYS A 290 -2.41 19.13 -8.44
N SER A 291 -2.16 18.21 -7.52
CA SER A 291 -3.20 17.76 -6.58
C SER A 291 -3.72 18.92 -5.71
N VAL A 292 -5.03 18.97 -5.46
CA VAL A 292 -5.66 19.95 -4.53
C VAL A 292 -5.18 19.79 -3.09
N HIS A 293 -4.64 18.62 -2.73
CA HIS A 293 -4.14 18.28 -1.40
C HIS A 293 -2.61 18.43 -1.25
N ALA A 294 -1.94 18.84 -2.33
CA ALA A 294 -0.53 19.21 -2.36
C ALA A 294 -0.33 20.71 -2.63
N VAL A 295 0.84 21.23 -2.28
CA VAL A 295 1.27 22.61 -2.58
C VAL A 295 2.65 22.64 -3.23
N GLN A 296 2.95 23.73 -3.91
CA GLN A 296 4.28 24.02 -4.45
C GLN A 296 5.03 25.01 -3.55
N ALA A 297 6.34 24.86 -3.44
CA ALA A 297 7.18 25.73 -2.66
C ALA A 297 7.24 27.15 -3.27
N THR A 298 7.36 28.15 -2.41
CA THR A 298 7.43 29.57 -2.73
C THR A 298 8.49 30.26 -1.86
N LYS A 299 8.70 31.57 -2.05
CA LYS A 299 9.66 32.34 -1.22
C LYS A 299 9.32 32.39 0.28
N THR A 300 8.08 32.10 0.65
CA THR A 300 7.58 32.14 2.05
C THR A 300 7.06 30.80 2.56
N VAL A 301 6.97 29.79 1.69
CA VAL A 301 6.54 28.42 2.02
C VAL A 301 7.57 27.47 1.44
N GLY A 302 8.48 26.96 2.27
CA GLY A 302 9.47 25.97 1.85
C GLY A 302 8.83 24.62 1.50
N PRO A 303 9.58 23.72 0.85
CA PRO A 303 9.11 22.35 0.64
C PRO A 303 8.94 21.60 1.96
N SER A 304 8.01 20.64 1.98
CA SER A 304 7.70 19.81 3.15
C SER A 304 7.27 18.42 2.71
N PRO A 305 7.74 17.35 3.38
CA PRO A 305 7.25 15.99 3.13
C PRO A 305 5.73 15.87 3.31
N SER A 306 5.16 16.61 4.25
CA SER A 306 3.73 16.53 4.61
C SER A 306 2.77 17.35 3.73
N THR A 307 3.27 18.18 2.81
CA THR A 307 2.40 19.03 1.96
C THR A 307 2.87 19.23 0.52
N SER A 308 4.13 18.96 0.17
CA SER A 308 4.61 19.15 -1.21
C SER A 308 4.06 18.11 -2.18
N GLU A 309 4.01 18.47 -3.46
CA GLU A 309 3.86 17.51 -4.56
C GLU A 309 5.03 16.51 -4.54
N TRP A 310 4.79 15.20 -4.68
CA TRP A 310 5.81 14.13 -4.55
C TRP A 310 6.30 13.58 -5.91
N ALA A 311 5.66 13.92 -7.02
CA ALA A 311 6.20 13.71 -8.37
C ALA A 311 6.69 15.03 -8.98
N ARG A 312 7.62 14.98 -9.94
CA ARG A 312 8.09 16.18 -10.68
C ARG A 312 7.05 16.61 -11.72
N TYR A 313 6.78 17.91 -11.84
CA TYR A 313 5.98 18.43 -12.95
C TYR A 313 6.66 18.28 -14.33
N VAL A 314 5.98 18.62 -15.43
CA VAL A 314 6.62 18.69 -16.75
C VAL A 314 7.72 19.76 -16.78
N VAL A 315 8.95 19.35 -17.10
CA VAL A 315 10.09 20.27 -17.20
C VAL A 315 10.05 20.97 -18.57
N SER A 316 9.49 22.18 -18.58
CA SER A 316 9.41 23.09 -19.73
C SER A 316 10.47 24.19 -19.66
N GLY A 317 10.55 25.05 -20.69
CA GLY A 317 11.49 26.20 -20.72
C GLY A 317 11.22 27.30 -19.69
N PHE A 318 10.23 27.13 -18.81
CA PHE A 318 9.84 28.09 -17.76
C PHE A 318 10.22 27.63 -16.34
N VAL A 319 10.90 26.49 -16.22
CA VAL A 319 11.16 25.82 -14.94
C VAL A 319 12.53 25.13 -14.93
N LEU A 320 13.13 25.01 -13.74
CA LEU A 320 14.45 24.37 -13.57
C LEU A 320 14.35 22.84 -13.63
N GLY A 321 15.31 22.16 -14.27
CA GLY A 321 15.37 20.70 -14.34
C GLY A 321 15.98 20.18 -15.63
N LEU A 322 16.12 18.85 -15.72
CA LEU A 322 16.36 18.16 -16.99
C LEU A 322 15.04 17.59 -17.52
N ARG A 323 14.87 17.49 -18.85
CA ARG A 323 13.60 17.05 -19.45
C ARG A 323 13.20 15.64 -19.01
N GLN A 324 14.16 14.72 -18.85
CA GLN A 324 13.84 13.36 -18.46
C GLN A 324 13.23 13.27 -17.07
N GLU A 325 13.61 14.16 -16.12
CA GLU A 325 13.08 14.20 -14.75
C GLU A 325 11.56 14.46 -14.65
N SER A 326 10.85 14.70 -15.76
CA SER A 326 9.42 15.02 -15.80
C SER A 326 8.55 13.82 -15.41
N PHE A 327 7.65 14.01 -14.44
CA PHE A 327 6.73 12.99 -13.92
C PHE A 327 7.37 11.80 -13.19
N HIS A 328 8.67 11.85 -12.91
CA HIS A 328 9.32 10.88 -12.02
C HIS A 328 9.01 11.14 -10.53
N PRO A 329 9.13 10.11 -9.68
CA PRO A 329 8.99 10.27 -8.24
C PRO A 329 10.16 11.10 -7.71
N ASN A 330 9.86 12.22 -7.05
CA ASN A 330 10.85 13.17 -6.54
C ASN A 330 11.42 12.73 -5.18
N TYR A 331 12.27 13.55 -4.53
CA TYR A 331 12.91 13.19 -3.25
C TYR A 331 11.96 12.56 -2.22
N TYR A 332 10.77 13.15 -2.02
CA TYR A 332 9.82 12.65 -1.03
C TYR A 332 9.19 11.33 -1.46
N ALA A 333 8.83 11.19 -2.74
CA ALA A 333 8.36 9.90 -3.26
C ALA A 333 9.45 8.82 -3.18
N GLN A 334 10.71 9.13 -3.49
CA GLN A 334 11.79 8.12 -3.48
C GLN A 334 12.02 7.55 -2.07
N LEU A 335 11.94 8.39 -1.03
CA LEU A 335 11.90 7.93 0.37
C LEU A 335 10.63 7.09 0.65
N ALA A 336 9.48 7.47 0.11
CA ALA A 336 8.21 6.79 0.32
C ALA A 336 8.21 5.40 -0.33
N LEU A 337 8.72 5.27 -1.56
CA LEU A 337 8.90 3.99 -2.24
C LEU A 337 9.91 3.10 -1.51
N GLY A 338 11.03 3.67 -1.01
CA GLY A 338 11.96 2.96 -0.14
C GLY A 338 11.31 2.44 1.14
N ARG A 339 10.41 3.21 1.76
CA ARG A 339 9.59 2.78 2.91
C ARG A 339 8.61 1.67 2.54
N CYS A 340 7.95 1.75 1.39
CA CYS A 340 7.07 0.70 0.86
C CYS A 340 7.83 -0.63 0.64
N LEU A 341 8.99 -0.56 -0.01
CA LEU A 341 9.88 -1.69 -0.22
C LEU A 341 10.34 -2.30 1.12
N ALA A 342 10.65 -1.46 2.10
CA ALA A 342 11.07 -1.90 3.43
C ALA A 342 9.98 -2.64 4.21
N LEU A 343 8.74 -2.13 4.15
CA LEU A 343 7.59 -2.79 4.77
C LEU A 343 7.31 -4.16 4.13
N LEU A 344 7.40 -4.28 2.80
CA LEU A 344 7.07 -5.54 2.12
C LEU A 344 8.20 -6.56 2.28
N ALA A 345 9.46 -6.14 2.14
CA ALA A 345 10.61 -7.00 2.40
C ALA A 345 10.62 -7.56 3.83
N GLY A 346 10.19 -6.74 4.81
CA GLY A 346 10.08 -7.12 6.21
C GLY A 346 8.88 -8.00 6.57
N ASN A 347 7.93 -8.22 5.64
CA ASN A 347 6.73 -9.03 5.90
C ASN A 347 6.62 -10.18 4.87
N THR A 348 6.74 -11.42 5.34
CA THR A 348 6.81 -12.63 4.49
C THR A 348 5.45 -13.24 4.15
N ASP A 349 4.39 -12.81 4.85
CA ASP A 349 3.12 -13.55 4.89
C ASP A 349 2.02 -12.86 4.05
N LEU A 350 2.31 -11.66 3.54
CA LEU A 350 1.40 -10.87 2.70
C LEU A 350 1.48 -11.33 1.23
N GLY A 351 0.31 -11.37 0.58
CA GLY A 351 0.16 -11.68 -0.84
C GLY A 351 0.23 -10.42 -1.71
N ARG A 352 -0.77 -10.20 -2.59
CA ARG A 352 -0.92 -8.93 -3.29
C ARG A 352 -0.99 -7.80 -2.25
N THR A 353 -0.08 -6.85 -2.33
CA THR A 353 0.02 -5.79 -1.34
C THR A 353 0.22 -4.44 -2.02
N SER A 354 -0.67 -3.48 -1.75
CA SER A 354 -0.49 -2.09 -2.19
C SER A 354 0.23 -1.27 -1.12
N CYS A 355 0.89 -0.19 -1.54
CA CYS A 355 1.45 0.80 -0.62
C CYS A 355 0.76 2.14 -0.80
N HIS A 356 0.38 2.75 0.32
CA HIS A 356 -0.36 4.01 0.36
C HIS A 356 0.36 5.01 1.27
N ASN A 357 0.21 6.29 0.95
CA ASN A 357 0.59 7.39 1.82
C ASN A 357 -0.52 7.69 2.82
N VAL A 358 -0.13 8.21 3.99
CA VAL A 358 -1.08 8.78 4.93
C VAL A 358 -1.38 10.24 4.55
N PRO A 359 -2.65 10.62 4.34
CA PRO A 359 -3.03 12.01 4.06
C PRO A 359 -2.52 12.98 5.13
N GLY A 360 -1.73 13.97 4.71
CA GLY A 360 -1.15 14.98 5.59
C GLY A 360 0.16 14.59 6.30
N GLN A 361 0.69 13.37 6.13
CA GLN A 361 1.97 12.94 6.71
C GLN A 361 3.08 12.81 5.66
N GLY A 362 4.31 12.50 6.09
CA GLY A 362 5.48 12.33 5.24
C GLY A 362 5.77 10.88 4.83
N PRO A 363 6.87 10.65 4.08
CA PRO A 363 7.32 9.34 3.61
C PRO A 363 7.56 8.27 4.69
N GLU A 364 7.82 8.68 5.93
CA GLU A 364 7.96 7.77 7.07
C GLU A 364 6.66 7.01 7.41
N ALA A 365 5.51 7.65 7.14
CA ALA A 365 4.18 7.18 7.46
C ALA A 365 3.53 6.32 6.37
N MET A 366 4.23 5.99 5.28
CA MET A 366 3.72 5.03 4.28
C MET A 366 3.34 3.72 4.96
N TYR A 367 2.27 3.09 4.50
CA TYR A 367 1.79 1.81 4.98
C TYR A 367 1.43 0.87 3.83
N LEU A 368 1.39 -0.42 4.15
CA LEU A 368 0.92 -1.45 3.24
C LEU A 368 -0.54 -1.78 3.52
N VAL A 369 -1.30 -2.06 2.46
CA VAL A 369 -2.64 -2.64 2.53
C VAL A 369 -2.63 -3.97 1.77
N SER A 370 -2.87 -5.05 2.50
CA SER A 370 -3.21 -6.35 1.92
C SER A 370 -4.74 -6.46 1.87
N PRO A 371 -5.35 -6.82 0.72
CA PRO A 371 -6.78 -7.01 0.67
C PRO A 371 -7.18 -8.26 1.46
N SER A 372 -7.98 -8.07 2.52
CA SER A 372 -8.19 -9.08 3.55
C SER A 372 -9.55 -8.94 4.21
N LEU A 373 -10.18 -10.07 4.51
CA LEU A 373 -11.33 -10.11 5.40
C LEU A 373 -10.84 -10.15 6.85
N SER A 374 -11.20 -9.12 7.61
CA SER A 374 -10.89 -8.99 9.03
C SER A 374 -12.07 -9.37 9.91
N TYR A 375 -11.76 -10.07 11.00
CA TYR A 375 -12.67 -10.38 12.09
C TYR A 375 -12.01 -10.03 13.41
N ILE A 376 -12.67 -9.19 14.20
CA ILE A 376 -12.25 -8.80 15.56
C ILE A 376 -13.26 -9.45 16.52
N GLU A 377 -12.84 -10.50 17.20
CA GLU A 377 -13.69 -11.25 18.15
C GLU A 377 -13.66 -10.56 19.51
N THR A 378 -14.81 -10.05 19.96
CA THR A 378 -14.88 -9.09 21.09
C THR A 378 -15.73 -9.56 22.26
N ALA A 379 -16.71 -10.44 22.05
CA ALA A 379 -17.56 -10.97 23.11
C ALA A 379 -16.85 -12.02 23.99
N GLY A 380 -17.31 -12.18 25.23
CA GLY A 380 -16.63 -12.93 26.30
C GLY A 380 -16.59 -14.47 26.20
N ASN A 381 -16.40 -15.03 25.00
CA ASN A 381 -16.11 -16.45 24.78
C ASN A 381 -14.71 -16.70 24.16
N THR A 382 -13.91 -15.66 23.91
CA THR A 382 -12.53 -15.82 23.45
C THR A 382 -11.75 -16.69 24.43
N ALA A 383 -10.92 -17.61 23.93
CA ALA A 383 -10.33 -18.71 24.72
C ALA A 383 -9.42 -18.28 25.90
N ASN A 384 -9.15 -16.99 26.06
CA ASN A 384 -8.34 -16.40 27.14
C ASN A 384 -8.91 -15.06 27.67
N GLY A 385 -10.13 -14.66 27.29
CA GLY A 385 -10.77 -13.41 27.71
C GLY A 385 -10.20 -12.12 27.07
N LYS A 386 -9.29 -12.24 26.11
CA LYS A 386 -8.71 -11.12 25.34
C LYS A 386 -9.34 -11.00 23.95
N VAL A 387 -9.38 -9.80 23.39
CA VAL A 387 -9.82 -9.60 21.99
C VAL A 387 -8.86 -10.33 21.04
N GLN A 388 -9.42 -11.06 20.07
CA GLN A 388 -8.67 -11.74 19.01
C GLN A 388 -8.82 -10.98 17.69
N VAL A 389 -7.78 -11.01 16.86
CA VAL A 389 -7.82 -10.53 15.47
C VAL A 389 -7.48 -11.68 14.53
N TYR A 390 -8.34 -11.89 13.53
CA TYR A 390 -8.16 -12.86 12.46
C TYR A 390 -8.16 -12.15 11.11
N LEU A 391 -7.28 -12.57 10.18
CA LEU A 391 -7.28 -12.09 8.80
C LEU A 391 -7.24 -13.24 7.80
N ALA A 392 -8.16 -13.22 6.83
CA ALA A 392 -8.18 -14.12 5.68
C ALA A 392 -7.83 -13.37 4.39
N SER A 393 -6.92 -13.94 3.59
CA SER A 393 -6.33 -13.29 2.40
C SER A 393 -7.29 -13.33 1.19
N ARG A 394 -7.55 -12.18 0.54
CA ARG A 394 -8.43 -12.10 -0.65
C ARG A 394 -7.96 -12.96 -1.81
N ASP A 395 -6.65 -13.09 -2.00
CA ASP A 395 -6.04 -13.87 -3.08
C ASP A 395 -6.42 -15.37 -3.00
N SER A 396 -6.81 -15.83 -1.81
CA SER A 396 -7.34 -17.19 -1.59
C SER A 396 -8.86 -17.31 -1.73
N GLY A 397 -9.57 -16.26 -2.16
CA GLY A 397 -11.04 -16.19 -2.04
C GLY A 397 -11.51 -16.17 -0.58
N TYR A 398 -10.71 -15.56 0.31
CA TYR A 398 -10.87 -15.60 1.77
C TYR A 398 -10.92 -17.02 2.38
N GLN A 399 -10.35 -18.03 1.70
CA GLN A 399 -10.29 -19.43 2.18
C GLN A 399 -9.06 -19.72 3.07
N ARG A 400 -8.04 -18.84 3.07
CA ARG A 400 -6.81 -18.99 3.85
C ARG A 400 -6.70 -17.88 4.90
N LEU A 401 -6.76 -18.26 6.17
CA LEU A 401 -6.25 -17.45 7.28
C LEU A 401 -4.72 -17.29 7.13
N TYR A 402 -4.22 -16.08 7.29
CA TYR A 402 -2.78 -15.79 7.42
C TYR A 402 -2.44 -15.14 8.77
N LEU A 403 -3.44 -14.63 9.49
CA LEU A 403 -3.28 -14.11 10.84
C LEU A 403 -4.38 -14.65 11.76
N GLN A 404 -3.97 -15.07 12.95
CA GLN A 404 -4.79 -15.24 14.14
C GLN A 404 -3.91 -14.80 15.32
N SER A 405 -4.27 -13.73 16.02
CA SER A 405 -3.50 -13.24 17.18
C SER A 405 -4.38 -12.77 18.33
N SER A 406 -3.89 -12.99 19.55
CA SER A 406 -4.48 -12.54 20.80
C SER A 406 -3.85 -11.22 21.22
N THR A 407 -4.67 -10.19 21.39
CA THR A 407 -4.20 -8.80 21.56
C THR A 407 -3.80 -8.48 22.99
N ALA A 408 -3.25 -7.28 23.21
CA ALA A 408 -3.05 -6.70 24.54
C ALA A 408 -4.37 -6.46 25.31
N PHE A 409 -5.48 -6.20 24.59
CA PHE A 409 -6.76 -5.80 25.16
C PHE A 409 -7.57 -6.95 25.78
N GLY A 410 -8.31 -6.66 26.85
CA GLY A 410 -9.39 -7.53 27.34
C GLY A 410 -10.66 -7.40 26.49
N SER A 411 -11.64 -8.28 26.72
CA SER A 411 -12.99 -8.14 26.14
C SER A 411 -13.66 -6.85 26.65
N GLU A 412 -13.76 -5.82 25.80
CA GLU A 412 -14.41 -4.54 26.11
C GLU A 412 -15.52 -4.21 25.11
N ALA A 413 -16.70 -3.86 25.64
CA ALA A 413 -17.94 -3.61 24.87
C ALA A 413 -18.46 -2.16 25.00
N ASP A 414 -17.74 -1.27 25.68
CA ASP A 414 -18.10 0.14 25.93
C ASP A 414 -17.45 1.12 24.94
N GLY A 415 -17.09 0.60 23.75
CA GLY A 415 -16.42 1.35 22.68
C GLY A 415 -16.69 0.78 21.29
N THR A 416 -15.78 1.04 20.37
CA THR A 416 -15.84 0.65 18.95
C THR A 416 -14.47 0.18 18.49
N TRP A 417 -14.40 -1.07 18.06
CA TRP A 417 -13.20 -1.74 17.53
C TRP A 417 -13.05 -1.45 16.04
N GLN A 418 -11.84 -1.20 15.56
CA GLN A 418 -11.56 -1.00 14.13
C GLN A 418 -10.17 -1.56 13.80
N LEU A 419 -10.06 -2.31 12.70
CA LEU A 419 -8.76 -2.62 12.12
C LEU A 419 -8.41 -1.51 11.13
N MET A 420 -7.19 -0.99 11.25
CA MET A 420 -6.68 0.10 10.42
C MET A 420 -6.16 -0.46 9.08
N PRO A 421 -6.03 0.38 8.03
CA PRO A 421 -5.52 -0.08 6.72
C PRO A 421 -4.12 -0.71 6.79
N ASN A 422 -3.28 -0.30 7.75
CA ASN A 422 -1.96 -0.85 8.03
C ASN A 422 -1.98 -2.12 8.92
N GLU A 423 -3.16 -2.75 9.07
CA GLU A 423 -3.46 -3.87 9.98
C GLU A 423 -3.33 -3.58 11.50
N ASP A 424 -3.04 -2.36 11.96
CA ASP A 424 -3.04 -2.03 13.41
C ASP A 424 -4.46 -2.09 14.00
N LEU A 425 -4.60 -2.48 15.27
CA LEU A 425 -5.91 -2.59 15.93
C LEU A 425 -6.21 -1.34 16.77
N ALA A 426 -7.19 -0.57 16.33
CA ALA A 426 -7.72 0.58 17.06
C ALA A 426 -8.92 0.20 17.95
N TYR A 427 -8.95 0.78 19.15
CA TYR A 427 -10.11 0.81 20.02
C TYR A 427 -10.48 2.25 20.38
N ILE A 428 -11.71 2.63 20.05
CA ILE A 428 -12.29 3.93 20.41
C ILE A 428 -13.26 3.66 21.58
N LYS A 429 -12.84 3.93 22.81
CA LYS A 429 -13.65 3.74 24.01
C LYS A 429 -14.56 4.96 24.21
N THR A 430 -15.87 4.77 24.12
CA THR A 430 -16.87 5.87 23.98
C THR A 430 -17.80 6.00 25.17
N ARG A 431 -17.75 5.04 26.10
CA ARG A 431 -18.54 4.96 27.33
C ARG A 431 -17.64 4.41 28.45
N ASN A 432 -18.02 4.69 29.70
CA ASN A 432 -17.30 4.26 30.92
C ASN A 432 -15.80 4.61 30.97
N THR A 433 -15.35 5.58 30.16
CA THR A 433 -13.96 6.05 30.15
C THR A 433 -13.61 6.73 31.48
N ALA A 434 -12.35 6.59 31.92
CA ALA A 434 -11.92 7.14 33.20
C ALA A 434 -11.90 8.68 33.20
N SER A 435 -11.69 9.29 32.03
CA SER A 435 -11.73 10.74 31.82
C SER A 435 -13.14 11.33 31.65
N GLY A 436 -14.16 10.51 31.38
CA GLY A 436 -15.48 10.98 30.90
C GLY A 436 -15.49 11.51 29.45
N HIS A 437 -14.35 11.42 28.78
CA HIS A 437 -14.10 11.79 27.38
C HIS A 437 -13.77 10.56 26.56
N VAL A 438 -13.93 10.62 25.23
CA VAL A 438 -13.64 9.48 24.35
C VAL A 438 -12.15 9.22 24.30
N GLU A 439 -11.75 7.97 24.54
CA GLU A 439 -10.35 7.53 24.62
C GLU A 439 -10.02 6.65 23.39
N VAL A 440 -8.87 6.92 22.75
CA VAL A 440 -8.39 6.18 21.58
C VAL A 440 -7.13 5.41 21.94
N HIS A 441 -7.14 4.12 21.67
CA HIS A 441 -6.01 3.21 21.85
C HIS A 441 -5.68 2.53 20.53
N ILE A 442 -4.40 2.30 20.23
CA ILE A 442 -3.97 1.54 19.04
C ILE A 442 -2.90 0.52 19.47
N ALA A 443 -3.13 -0.75 19.18
CA ALA A 443 -2.17 -1.85 19.35
C ALA A 443 -1.50 -2.18 18.02
N SER A 444 -0.17 -2.25 17.97
CA SER A 444 0.53 -2.36 16.69
C SER A 444 0.61 -3.80 16.15
N ARG A 445 0.24 -3.96 14.88
CA ARG A 445 0.42 -5.17 14.07
C ARG A 445 1.85 -5.70 14.08
N ALA A 446 2.83 -4.81 14.08
CA ALA A 446 4.26 -5.17 14.07
C ALA A 446 4.70 -5.86 15.38
N SER A 447 4.03 -5.56 16.49
CA SER A 447 4.20 -6.28 17.78
C SER A 447 3.38 -7.57 17.88
N GLY A 448 2.59 -7.92 16.86
CA GLY A 448 1.55 -8.96 16.98
C GLY A 448 0.38 -8.55 17.87
N TYR A 449 0.16 -7.24 18.05
CA TYR A 449 -0.78 -6.58 18.96
C TYR A 449 -0.46 -6.67 20.46
N THR A 450 0.80 -6.92 20.85
CA THR A 450 1.19 -6.87 22.27
C THR A 450 1.46 -5.46 22.78
N ASP A 451 1.92 -4.56 21.91
CA ASP A 451 2.32 -3.20 22.27
C ASP A 451 1.21 -2.19 21.92
N ILE A 452 0.75 -1.45 22.94
CA ILE A 452 -0.15 -0.31 22.78
C ILE A 452 0.70 0.90 22.34
N ALA A 453 0.78 1.12 21.02
CA ALA A 453 1.55 2.20 20.40
C ALA A 453 0.92 3.59 20.61
N LEU A 454 -0.39 3.66 20.85
CA LEU A 454 -1.10 4.89 21.19
C LEU A 454 -2.12 4.64 22.31
N SER A 455 -2.22 5.60 23.24
CA SER A 455 -3.31 5.71 24.21
C SER A 455 -3.54 7.20 24.49
N SER A 456 -4.71 7.75 24.17
CA SER A 456 -4.95 9.19 24.21
C SER A 456 -6.43 9.54 24.44
N THR A 457 -6.71 10.40 25.42
CA THR A 457 -8.03 11.03 25.61
C THR A 457 -8.25 12.13 24.58
N SER A 458 -9.46 12.26 24.04
CA SER A 458 -9.83 13.29 23.06
C SER A 458 -10.65 14.44 23.64
N ALA A 459 -10.80 15.52 22.86
CA ALA A 459 -11.69 16.64 23.19
C ALA A 459 -13.19 16.25 23.24
N PHE A 460 -13.59 15.14 22.62
CA PHE A 460 -14.98 14.66 22.63
C PHE A 460 -15.39 14.14 24.01
N ARG A 461 -16.62 14.43 24.42
CA ARG A 461 -17.28 13.75 25.56
C ARG A 461 -17.83 12.40 25.13
N ASN A 462 -18.06 11.52 26.11
CA ASN A 462 -18.70 10.22 25.88
C ASN A 462 -20.10 10.37 25.26
N GLU A 463 -20.20 10.03 23.96
CA GLU A 463 -21.43 10.14 23.17
C GLU A 463 -21.69 8.86 22.35
N ASN A 464 -22.96 8.45 22.25
CA ASN A 464 -23.40 7.20 21.61
C ASN A 464 -24.57 7.41 20.63
N ASP A 465 -24.79 8.64 20.20
CA ASP A 465 -25.84 9.08 19.28
C ASP A 465 -25.33 9.26 17.83
N GLY A 466 -24.24 8.55 17.49
CA GLY A 466 -23.57 8.56 16.18
C GLY A 466 -22.65 7.36 15.98
N VAL A 467 -21.85 7.41 14.91
CA VAL A 467 -20.85 6.39 14.54
C VAL A 467 -19.44 6.94 14.75
N TRP A 468 -18.56 6.13 15.33
CA TRP A 468 -17.16 6.43 15.60
C TRP A 468 -16.24 5.63 14.66
N GLN A 469 -15.22 6.30 14.11
CA GLN A 469 -14.15 5.66 13.33
C GLN A 469 -12.85 6.46 13.43
N LEU A 470 -11.72 5.82 13.11
CA LEU A 470 -10.48 6.52 12.76
C LEU A 470 -10.33 6.59 11.23
N MET A 471 -9.74 7.67 10.74
CA MET A 471 -9.29 7.82 9.35
C MET A 471 -7.90 7.15 9.14
N PRO A 472 -7.45 6.93 7.88
CA PRO A 472 -6.11 6.39 7.62
C PRO A 472 -4.95 7.23 8.19
N ASN A 473 -5.19 8.51 8.50
CA ASN A 473 -4.25 9.39 9.21
C ASN A 473 -4.42 9.41 10.74
N GLU A 474 -5.09 8.39 11.27
CA GLU A 474 -5.51 8.22 12.67
C GLU A 474 -6.41 9.35 13.21
N ASP A 475 -6.84 10.35 12.42
CA ASP A 475 -7.77 11.39 12.91
C ASP A 475 -9.09 10.75 13.38
N LEU A 476 -9.60 11.20 14.54
CA LEU A 476 -10.79 10.66 15.18
C LEU A 476 -12.05 11.34 14.62
N VAL A 477 -12.91 10.55 13.97
CA VAL A 477 -14.15 11.01 13.36
C VAL A 477 -15.34 10.60 14.20
N TYR A 478 -16.26 11.55 14.40
CA TYR A 478 -17.61 11.30 14.88
C TYR A 478 -18.63 11.74 13.84
N ILE A 479 -19.45 10.79 13.38
CA ILE A 479 -20.61 11.04 12.52
C ILE A 479 -21.83 11.01 13.43
N LYS A 480 -22.26 12.18 13.93
CA LYS A 480 -23.41 12.29 14.84
C LYS A 480 -24.71 12.21 14.05
N THR A 481 -25.53 11.20 14.33
CA THR A 481 -26.72 10.85 13.52
C THR A 481 -28.04 11.07 14.24
N ARG A 482 -28.01 11.30 15.55
CA ARG A 482 -29.17 11.63 16.42
C ARG A 482 -28.80 12.75 17.39
N ASN A 483 -29.81 13.44 17.93
CA ASN A 483 -29.66 14.57 18.86
C ASN A 483 -28.70 15.69 18.35
N THR A 484 -28.65 15.89 17.04
CA THR A 484 -27.73 16.82 16.38
C THR A 484 -28.18 18.27 16.53
N GLY A 485 -27.22 19.19 16.66
CA GLY A 485 -27.51 20.61 16.93
C GLY A 485 -28.24 21.32 15.79
N SER A 486 -28.03 20.84 14.56
CA SER A 486 -28.62 21.31 13.31
C SER A 486 -29.88 20.55 12.86
N GLY A 487 -30.25 19.44 13.52
CA GLY A 487 -31.29 18.52 13.05
C GLY A 487 -30.92 17.72 11.78
N ARG A 488 -29.65 17.80 11.34
CA ARG A 488 -29.06 17.08 10.20
C ARG A 488 -27.97 16.14 10.70
N THR A 489 -27.44 15.23 9.86
CA THR A 489 -26.25 14.46 10.26
C THR A 489 -25.03 15.39 10.30
N GLU A 490 -24.22 15.30 11.36
CA GLU A 490 -23.07 16.17 11.62
C GLU A 490 -21.77 15.36 11.59
N VAL A 491 -20.71 15.92 10.99
CA VAL A 491 -19.37 15.32 10.95
C VAL A 491 -18.42 16.19 11.75
N HIS A 492 -17.78 15.59 12.75
CA HIS A 492 -16.75 16.20 13.59
C HIS A 492 -15.47 15.38 13.45
N ILE A 493 -14.32 16.04 13.29
CA ILE A 493 -13.01 15.39 13.18
C ILE A 493 -12.03 16.08 14.14
N ALA A 494 -11.49 15.33 15.09
CA ALA A 494 -10.43 15.78 16.01
C ALA A 494 -9.08 15.21 15.56
N SER A 495 -8.07 16.06 15.41
CA SER A 495 -6.85 15.63 14.72
C SER A 495 -5.87 14.87 15.60
N ARG A 496 -5.35 13.76 15.08
CA ARG A 496 -4.27 12.96 15.63
C ARG A 496 -3.03 13.77 15.96
N ALA A 497 -2.65 14.70 15.09
CA ALA A 497 -1.48 15.55 15.25
C ALA A 497 -1.60 16.50 16.46
N SER A 498 -2.83 16.79 16.91
CA SER A 498 -3.12 17.57 18.11
C SER A 498 -3.27 16.72 19.39
N GLY A 499 -3.04 15.41 19.33
CA GLY A 499 -3.42 14.49 20.41
C GLY A 499 -4.93 14.47 20.64
N TYR A 500 -5.71 14.58 19.56
CA TYR A 500 -7.18 14.67 19.55
C TYR A 500 -7.78 15.87 20.33
N GLN A 501 -6.98 16.90 20.62
CA GLN A 501 -7.43 18.09 21.36
C GLN A 501 -8.02 19.19 20.47
N SER A 502 -7.73 19.20 19.18
CA SER A 502 -8.18 20.22 18.22
C SER A 502 -9.07 19.63 17.13
N PHE A 503 -10.25 20.22 16.96
CA PHE A 503 -11.15 19.91 15.86
C PHE A 503 -10.66 20.56 14.56
N VAL A 504 -10.45 19.75 13.52
CA VAL A 504 -10.09 20.20 12.16
C VAL A 504 -11.31 20.28 11.23
N LEU A 505 -12.42 19.65 11.61
CA LEU A 505 -13.73 19.82 10.97
C LEU A 505 -14.84 19.71 12.02
N GLN A 506 -15.85 20.57 11.93
CA GLN A 506 -17.17 20.38 12.54
C GLN A 506 -18.21 20.98 11.59
N THR A 507 -19.11 20.18 11.02
CA THR A 507 -20.12 20.66 10.07
C THR A 507 -21.38 19.81 10.03
N ALA A 508 -22.52 20.46 9.78
CA ALA A 508 -23.74 19.79 9.35
C ALA A 508 -23.67 19.42 7.86
N THR A 509 -24.40 18.39 7.45
CA THR A 509 -24.34 17.84 6.08
C THR A 509 -25.70 17.87 5.36
N ALA A 510 -25.67 17.61 4.05
CA ALA A 510 -26.84 17.51 3.19
C ALA A 510 -27.87 16.44 3.64
N PHE A 511 -27.44 15.46 4.43
CA PHE A 511 -28.28 14.41 4.99
C PHE A 511 -29.21 14.89 6.11
N ARG A 512 -30.33 14.17 6.28
CA ARG A 512 -31.16 14.22 7.50
C ARG A 512 -30.55 13.32 8.57
N SER A 513 -30.87 13.59 9.83
CA SER A 513 -30.66 12.65 10.94
C SER A 513 -31.41 11.34 10.65
N GLU A 514 -30.69 10.25 10.36
CA GLU A 514 -31.25 8.93 10.04
C GLU A 514 -30.40 7.78 10.63
N THR A 515 -31.06 6.68 11.01
CA THR A 515 -30.44 5.46 11.57
C THR A 515 -30.89 4.19 10.85
N ASP A 516 -31.17 4.31 9.56
CA ASP A 516 -31.75 3.24 8.73
C ASP A 516 -30.70 2.57 7.82
N GLY A 517 -29.44 2.59 8.25
CA GLY A 517 -28.29 2.14 7.48
C GLY A 517 -26.96 2.35 8.19
N SER A 518 -25.87 2.00 7.51
CA SER A 518 -24.49 2.19 7.97
C SER A 518 -23.92 3.54 7.48
N TRP A 519 -23.20 4.23 8.37
CA TRP A 519 -22.51 5.50 8.08
C TRP A 519 -21.00 5.30 8.08
N GLN A 520 -20.31 5.96 7.15
CA GLN A 520 -18.85 5.84 6.98
C GLN A 520 -18.28 7.13 6.37
N LEU A 521 -17.17 7.64 6.91
CA LEU A 521 -16.32 8.60 6.21
C LEU A 521 -15.29 7.81 5.39
N LEU A 522 -15.21 8.08 4.09
CA LEU A 522 -14.34 7.34 3.15
C LEU A 522 -12.89 7.86 3.25
N PRO A 523 -11.88 7.13 2.73
CA PRO A 523 -10.47 7.56 2.80
C PRO A 523 -10.18 8.93 2.17
N ASN A 524 -10.86 9.29 1.07
CA ASN A 524 -10.80 10.63 0.47
C ASN A 524 -11.50 11.71 1.33
N GLY A 525 -12.23 11.29 2.35
CA GLY A 525 -12.98 12.10 3.31
C GLY A 525 -14.42 12.40 2.92
N ASP A 526 -14.95 11.88 1.80
CA ASP A 526 -16.38 12.03 1.47
C ASP A 526 -17.26 11.25 2.47
N LEU A 527 -18.48 11.72 2.72
CA LEU A 527 -19.42 11.07 3.65
C LEU A 527 -20.35 10.11 2.89
N ALA A 528 -20.29 8.83 3.26
CA ALA A 528 -21.14 7.78 2.73
C ALA A 528 -22.21 7.32 3.73
N TYR A 529 -23.37 6.97 3.19
CA TYR A 529 -24.48 6.34 3.90
C TYR A 529 -25.05 5.21 3.05
N ILE A 530 -24.99 3.99 3.60
CA ILE A 530 -25.54 2.78 3.00
C ILE A 530 -26.88 2.54 3.67
N LYS A 531 -27.97 2.99 3.03
CA LYS A 531 -29.32 2.88 3.58
C LYS A 531 -29.86 1.48 3.32
N THR A 532 -30.15 0.75 4.40
CA THR A 532 -30.56 -0.67 4.37
C THR A 532 -32.01 -0.88 4.78
N ARG A 533 -32.67 0.13 5.35
CA ARG A 533 -34.08 0.11 5.75
C ARG A 533 -34.78 1.40 5.29
N ASN A 534 -36.11 1.38 5.20
CA ASN A 534 -36.92 2.54 4.78
C ASN A 534 -36.42 3.18 3.46
N THR A 535 -35.95 2.36 2.52
CA THR A 535 -35.37 2.80 1.24
C THR A 535 -36.46 3.13 0.21
N GLY A 536 -36.25 4.17 -0.59
CA GLY A 536 -37.21 4.60 -1.61
C GLY A 536 -37.28 3.67 -2.82
N THR A 537 -36.21 2.91 -3.05
CA THR A 537 -36.07 1.93 -4.14
C THR A 537 -36.52 0.51 -3.78
N GLY A 538 -36.81 0.22 -2.51
CA GLY A 538 -37.07 -1.15 -2.02
C GLY A 538 -35.83 -2.07 -2.06
N ARG A 539 -34.64 -1.49 -2.27
CA ARG A 539 -33.33 -2.13 -2.35
C ARG A 539 -32.36 -1.41 -1.41
N VAL A 540 -31.15 -1.92 -1.19
CA VAL A 540 -30.12 -1.17 -0.44
C VAL A 540 -29.64 -0.01 -1.31
N GLU A 541 -29.49 1.17 -0.72
CA GLU A 541 -29.12 2.39 -1.41
C GLU A 541 -27.76 2.92 -0.96
N VAL A 542 -26.94 3.36 -1.92
CA VAL A 542 -25.67 4.07 -1.67
C VAL A 542 -25.89 5.55 -1.92
N HIS A 543 -25.65 6.34 -0.88
CA HIS A 543 -25.67 7.80 -0.89
C HIS A 543 -24.30 8.33 -0.48
N ILE A 544 -23.69 9.22 -1.26
CA ILE A 544 -22.37 9.81 -0.99
C ILE A 544 -22.41 11.32 -1.25
N VAL A 545 -21.89 12.10 -0.31
CA VAL A 545 -21.90 13.57 -0.32
C VAL A 545 -20.46 14.09 -0.16
N SER A 546 -20.05 14.99 -1.04
CA SER A 546 -18.61 15.31 -1.18
C SER A 546 -18.07 16.26 -0.12
N ARG A 547 -16.92 15.92 0.45
CA ARG A 547 -16.09 16.77 1.30
C ARG A 547 -15.69 18.08 0.63
N ALA A 548 -15.44 18.07 -0.68
CA ALA A 548 -15.08 19.27 -1.44
C ALA A 548 -16.19 20.33 -1.47
N SER A 549 -17.46 19.90 -1.35
CA SER A 549 -18.64 20.78 -1.22
C SER A 549 -18.92 21.25 0.21
N ALA A 550 -18.02 20.97 1.16
CA ALA A 550 -18.31 21.01 2.59
C ALA A 550 -19.55 20.17 2.98
N TYR A 551 -19.70 19.00 2.35
CA TYR A 551 -20.77 18.02 2.55
C TYR A 551 -22.19 18.53 2.25
N GLN A 552 -22.33 19.37 1.20
CA GLN A 552 -23.63 19.87 0.75
C GLN A 552 -24.10 19.23 -0.58
N ASP A 553 -23.18 18.83 -1.47
CA ASP A 553 -23.49 18.26 -2.78
C ASP A 553 -23.38 16.72 -2.79
N PHE A 554 -24.47 16.05 -3.18
CA PHE A 554 -24.49 14.61 -3.41
C PHE A 554 -23.77 14.26 -4.72
N ILE A 555 -22.77 13.39 -4.65
CA ILE A 555 -22.06 12.84 -5.81
C ILE A 555 -22.59 11.46 -6.23
N GLN A 556 -23.26 10.74 -5.33
CA GLN A 556 -23.93 9.47 -5.61
C GLN A 556 -25.23 9.37 -4.81
N GLN A 557 -26.32 8.98 -5.47
CA GLN A 557 -27.56 8.51 -4.85
C GLN A 557 -28.15 7.42 -5.76
N THR A 558 -28.14 6.15 -5.34
CA THR A 558 -28.74 5.05 -6.14
C THR A 558 -29.14 3.85 -5.30
N GLY A 559 -30.20 3.15 -5.72
CA GLY A 559 -30.44 1.76 -5.32
C GLY A 559 -29.41 0.82 -5.98
N THR A 560 -29.14 -0.31 -5.33
CA THR A 560 -28.12 -1.29 -5.75
C THR A 560 -28.73 -2.67 -6.04
N VAL A 561 -27.93 -3.62 -6.53
CA VAL A 561 -28.34 -5.01 -6.79
C VAL A 561 -28.81 -5.76 -5.54
N PHE A 562 -28.44 -5.31 -4.35
CA PHE A 562 -28.78 -5.94 -3.07
C PHE A 562 -30.24 -5.73 -2.66
N LEU A 563 -30.77 -6.70 -1.89
CA LEU A 563 -32.03 -6.56 -1.16
C LEU A 563 -31.77 -6.00 0.25
N PRO A 564 -32.77 -5.39 0.92
CA PRO A 564 -32.67 -4.93 2.31
C PRO A 564 -32.36 -6.09 3.28
N GLU A 565 -31.15 -6.13 3.84
CA GLU A 565 -30.70 -7.19 4.76
C GLU A 565 -29.91 -6.60 5.96
N ASP A 566 -30.12 -7.17 7.17
CA ASP A 566 -29.48 -6.75 8.43
C ASP A 566 -28.68 -7.88 9.13
N ASN A 567 -28.49 -9.00 8.45
CA ASN A 567 -27.76 -10.19 8.91
C ASN A 567 -26.27 -10.18 8.55
N GLY A 568 -25.65 -9.00 8.59
CA GLY A 568 -24.26 -8.78 8.22
C GLY A 568 -23.78 -7.35 8.39
N SER A 569 -22.53 -7.10 8.03
CA SER A 569 -21.88 -5.78 8.06
C SER A 569 -21.80 -5.15 6.66
N TRP A 570 -22.18 -3.87 6.56
CA TRP A 570 -22.16 -3.08 5.33
C TRP A 570 -21.06 -2.02 5.37
N GLN A 571 -20.28 -1.90 4.28
CA GLN A 571 -19.26 -0.85 4.10
C GLN A 571 -19.05 -0.51 2.61
N LEU A 572 -18.52 0.68 2.33
CA LEU A 572 -17.86 0.97 1.06
C LEU A 572 -16.35 0.71 1.18
N LEU A 573 -15.74 0.30 0.08
CA LEU A 573 -14.29 0.12 -0.06
C LEU A 573 -13.61 1.45 -0.51
N PRO A 574 -12.26 1.57 -0.51
CA PRO A 574 -11.57 2.78 -0.96
C PRO A 574 -11.86 3.14 -2.43
N ASN A 575 -12.01 2.13 -3.30
CA ASN A 575 -12.48 2.29 -4.68
C ASN A 575 -13.99 2.63 -4.81
N GLU A 576 -14.65 2.91 -3.69
CA GLU A 576 -16.07 3.22 -3.54
C GLU A 576 -17.04 2.08 -3.97
N ASP A 577 -16.58 0.82 -4.13
CA ASP A 577 -17.43 -0.38 -4.29
C ASP A 577 -18.25 -0.70 -3.03
N LEU A 578 -19.44 -1.27 -3.17
CA LEU A 578 -20.30 -1.67 -2.04
C LEU A 578 -20.03 -3.12 -1.63
N ALA A 579 -19.59 -3.32 -0.39
CA ALA A 579 -19.36 -4.64 0.19
C ALA A 579 -20.39 -4.98 1.28
N TYR A 580 -20.82 -6.24 1.29
CA TYR A 580 -21.62 -6.86 2.34
C TYR A 580 -20.92 -8.11 2.86
N ILE A 581 -20.74 -8.19 4.18
CA ILE A 581 -20.20 -9.34 4.89
C ILE A 581 -21.35 -9.95 5.67
N LYS A 582 -21.98 -10.98 5.10
CA LYS A 582 -23.15 -11.66 5.66
C LYS A 582 -22.70 -12.72 6.66
N THR A 583 -23.23 -12.65 7.88
CA THR A 583 -22.76 -13.44 9.04
C THR A 583 -23.86 -14.27 9.69
N ARG A 584 -25.14 -13.97 9.43
CA ARG A 584 -26.30 -14.79 9.82
C ARG A 584 -27.12 -15.14 8.56
N ASP A 585 -27.90 -16.21 8.64
CA ASP A 585 -28.78 -16.68 7.55
C ASP A 585 -28.06 -16.89 6.20
N THR A 586 -26.78 -17.27 6.26
CA THR A 586 -25.87 -17.48 5.12
C THR A 586 -26.20 -18.77 4.37
N GLY A 587 -26.14 -18.76 3.04
CA GLY A 587 -26.53 -19.90 2.20
C GLY A 587 -25.60 -21.12 2.32
N SER A 588 -24.35 -20.89 2.70
CA SER A 588 -23.28 -21.89 2.83
C SER A 588 -23.02 -22.36 4.27
N GLY A 589 -23.63 -21.73 5.29
CA GLY A 589 -23.28 -21.92 6.70
C GLY A 589 -21.89 -21.38 7.10
N ARG A 590 -21.27 -20.56 6.23
CA ARG A 590 -20.03 -19.82 6.46
C ARG A 590 -20.35 -18.32 6.39
N THR A 591 -19.50 -17.48 6.96
CA THR A 591 -19.57 -16.03 6.66
C THR A 591 -19.33 -15.81 5.17
N GLU A 592 -20.15 -14.99 4.53
CA GLU A 592 -20.20 -14.77 3.07
C GLU A 592 -19.84 -13.32 2.72
N VAL A 593 -19.01 -13.13 1.69
CA VAL A 593 -18.62 -11.81 1.19
C VAL A 593 -19.20 -11.59 -0.20
N HIS A 594 -19.97 -10.51 -0.34
CA HIS A 594 -20.54 -10.04 -1.60
C HIS A 594 -20.05 -8.62 -1.87
N ILE A 595 -19.63 -8.33 -3.10
CA ILE A 595 -19.20 -6.99 -3.53
C ILE A 595 -19.92 -6.64 -4.82
N ALA A 596 -20.57 -5.47 -4.88
CA ALA A 596 -21.19 -4.91 -6.07
C ALA A 596 -20.41 -3.68 -6.54
N SER A 597 -20.02 -3.66 -7.82
CA SER A 597 -19.04 -2.68 -8.28
C SER A 597 -19.65 -1.32 -8.59
N ARG A 598 -19.00 -0.25 -8.15
CA ARG A 598 -19.35 1.14 -8.50
C ARG A 598 -19.34 1.36 -10.00
N ALA A 599 -18.37 0.76 -10.72
CA ALA A 599 -18.27 0.84 -12.17
C ALA A 599 -19.53 0.29 -12.91
N SER A 600 -20.32 -0.58 -12.25
CA SER A 600 -21.62 -1.04 -12.77
C SER A 600 -22.82 -0.20 -12.31
N GLY A 601 -22.59 0.93 -11.62
CA GLY A 601 -23.64 1.63 -10.88
C GLY A 601 -24.20 0.81 -9.72
N TYR A 602 -23.39 -0.08 -9.13
CA TYR A 602 -23.76 -1.06 -8.11
C TYR A 602 -24.84 -2.08 -8.56
N GLN A 603 -25.00 -2.29 -9.88
CA GLN A 603 -25.99 -3.22 -10.45
C GLN A 603 -25.45 -4.63 -10.74
N ALA A 604 -24.13 -4.83 -10.70
CA ALA A 604 -23.48 -6.12 -10.91
C ALA A 604 -22.53 -6.46 -9.75
N PHE A 605 -22.54 -7.74 -9.34
CA PHE A 605 -21.59 -8.28 -8.39
C PHE A 605 -20.22 -8.48 -9.04
N SER A 606 -19.15 -7.93 -8.45
CA SER A 606 -17.77 -8.21 -8.80
C SER A 606 -17.20 -9.41 -8.03
N LEU A 607 -17.77 -9.72 -6.85
CA LEU A 607 -17.41 -10.90 -6.05
C LEU A 607 -18.64 -11.42 -5.28
N GLN A 608 -18.79 -12.74 -5.21
CA GLN A 608 -19.64 -13.42 -4.23
C GLN A 608 -18.93 -14.72 -3.83
N THR A 609 -18.63 -14.90 -2.54
CA THR A 609 -17.92 -16.10 -2.06
C THR A 609 -18.25 -16.40 -0.59
N PRO A 610 -18.38 -17.67 -0.19
CA PRO A 610 -18.20 -18.04 1.21
C PRO A 610 -16.74 -17.79 1.64
N THR A 611 -16.47 -17.86 2.93
CA THR A 611 -15.14 -17.62 3.53
C THR A 611 -14.69 -18.82 4.37
N VAL A 612 -13.44 -18.79 4.85
CA VAL A 612 -12.91 -19.77 5.81
C VAL A 612 -13.67 -19.79 7.14
N PHE A 613 -14.27 -18.67 7.54
CA PHE A 613 -14.90 -18.49 8.83
C PHE A 613 -16.29 -19.15 8.92
N ALA A 614 -16.70 -19.55 10.13
CA ALA A 614 -18.10 -19.91 10.36
C ALA A 614 -19.01 -18.67 10.26
N ALA A 615 -20.32 -18.90 10.30
CA ALA A 615 -21.31 -17.84 10.45
C ALA A 615 -21.31 -17.35 11.92
N GLU A 616 -20.73 -16.17 12.19
CA GLU A 616 -20.46 -15.64 13.54
C GLU A 616 -20.80 -14.14 13.65
N ASP A 617 -21.54 -13.76 14.69
CA ASP A 617 -22.00 -12.38 14.95
C ASP A 617 -21.44 -11.76 16.24
N ASN A 618 -20.56 -12.48 16.95
CA ASN A 618 -19.99 -12.11 18.26
C ASN A 618 -18.73 -11.22 18.19
N GLY A 619 -18.58 -10.45 17.11
CA GLY A 619 -17.42 -9.58 16.85
C GLY A 619 -17.69 -8.54 15.75
N ARG A 620 -16.68 -7.76 15.36
CA ARG A 620 -16.76 -6.82 14.23
C ARG A 620 -16.11 -7.42 12.99
N TRP A 621 -16.81 -7.30 11.86
CA TRP A 621 -16.33 -7.66 10.53
C TRP A 621 -16.01 -6.42 9.71
N ALA A 622 -14.94 -6.47 8.92
CA ALA A 622 -14.63 -5.49 7.88
C ALA A 622 -13.75 -6.09 6.78
N LEU A 623 -13.90 -5.61 5.53
CA LEU A 623 -12.87 -5.81 4.51
C LEU A 623 -11.83 -4.69 4.63
N LEU A 624 -10.56 -5.07 4.79
CA LEU A 624 -9.46 -4.25 4.32
C LEU A 624 -9.38 -4.45 2.80
N ALA A 625 -9.33 -3.34 2.06
CA ALA A 625 -9.13 -3.34 0.62
C ALA A 625 -8.11 -2.24 0.28
N PRO A 626 -7.29 -2.44 -0.76
CA PRO A 626 -6.45 -1.38 -1.32
C PRO A 626 -7.32 -0.21 -1.80
#